data_AF-A0A645HSQ8-F1
#
_entry.id   AF-A0A645HSQ8-F1
#
_cell.length_a   1.000
_cell.length_b   1.000
_cell.length_c   1.000
_cell.angle_alpha   90.00
_cell.angle_beta   90.00
_cell.angle_gamma   90.00
#
_symmetry.space_group_name_H-M   'P 1'
#
loop_
_entity.id
_entity.type
_entity.pdbx_description
1 polymer ?
#
loop_
_entity_poly.entity_id
_entity_poly.type
_entity_poly.pdbx_seq_one_letter_code
_entity_poly.pdbx_strand_id
1 'polypeptide(L)'
;MDDVIDSGETLKFTKNYMISAGAKEVMTAALCFKPRSVFVPDFYGFETKSWVIFPHENREFIECSYKMWSSKGIENEEIRKRFLKIGLPVKQIEYFMTKAAK
;
A
#
# COMPACT_ATOMS: atom_id res chain seq x y z
N MET A 1 -7.06 4.94 -12.97
CA MET A 1 -5.68 4.51 -12.66
C MET A 1 -5.57 4.40 -11.17
N ASP A 2 -4.85 3.40 -10.66
CA ASP A 2 -4.63 3.18 -9.23
C ASP A 2 -3.13 2.92 -8.95
N ASP A 3 -2.70 2.95 -7.69
CA ASP A 3 -1.31 2.62 -7.33
C ASP A 3 -1.10 1.10 -7.22
N VAL A 4 -2.02 0.38 -6.57
CA VAL A 4 -1.97 -1.07 -6.39
C VAL A 4 -3.32 -1.75 -6.63
N ILE A 5 -3.31 -2.85 -7.37
CA ILE A 5 -4.46 -3.74 -7.51
C ILE A 5 -4.23 -4.96 -6.63
N ASP A 6 -4.86 -4.95 -5.45
CA ASP A 6 -4.71 -6.01 -4.46
C ASP A 6 -5.83 -7.05 -4.51
N SER A 7 -7.07 -6.66 -4.17
CA SER A 7 -8.27 -7.47 -4.45
C SER A 7 -8.77 -7.24 -5.88
N GLY A 8 -8.72 -5.99 -6.35
CA GLY A 8 -9.22 -5.55 -7.66
C GLY A 8 -10.69 -5.13 -7.68
N GLU A 9 -11.39 -5.20 -6.56
CA GLU A 9 -12.80 -4.81 -6.48
C GLU A 9 -13.01 -3.31 -6.73
N THR A 10 -12.12 -2.45 -6.21
CA THR A 10 -12.18 -1.00 -6.41
C THR A 10 -12.15 -0.65 -7.89
N LEU A 11 -11.15 -1.15 -8.62
CA LEU A 11 -10.96 -0.80 -10.02
C LEU A 11 -12.02 -1.43 -10.93
N LYS A 12 -12.50 -2.63 -10.59
CA LYS A 12 -13.65 -3.27 -11.24
C LYS A 12 -14.92 -2.44 -11.08
N PHE A 13 -15.21 -1.98 -9.86
CA PHE A 13 -16.34 -1.10 -9.60
C PHE A 13 -16.22 0.20 -10.41
N THR A 14 -15.05 0.86 -10.39
CA THR A 14 -14.83 2.10 -11.15
C THR A 14 -15.00 1.89 -12.65
N LYS A 15 -14.47 0.80 -13.23
CA LYS A 15 -14.64 0.48 -14.66
C LYS A 15 -16.11 0.33 -15.01
N ASN A 16 -16.87 -0.43 -14.21
CA ASN A 16 -18.30 -0.63 -14.42
C ASN A 16 -19.09 0.68 -14.28
N TYR A 17 -18.75 1.50 -13.29
CA TYR A 17 -19.38 2.80 -13.10
C TYR A 17 -19.17 3.72 -14.31
N MET A 18 -17.94 3.82 -14.82
CA MET A 18 -17.62 4.65 -15.99
C MET A 18 -18.36 4.19 -17.25
N ILE A 19 -18.44 2.88 -17.49
CA ILE A 19 -19.22 2.32 -18.60
C ILE A 19 -20.70 2.68 -18.43
N SER A 20 -21.26 2.52 -17.22
CA SER A 20 -22.66 2.85 -16.95
C SER A 20 -22.97 4.35 -17.10
N ALA A 21 -21.97 5.21 -16.92
CA ALA A 21 -22.05 6.65 -17.12
C ALA A 21 -21.93 7.07 -18.61
N GLY A 22 -21.84 6.10 -19.54
CA GLY A 22 -21.81 6.34 -20.98
C GLY A 22 -20.41 6.45 -21.59
N ALA A 23 -19.36 6.02 -20.87
CA ALA A 23 -18.03 5.96 -21.46
C ALA A 23 -18.01 4.96 -22.63
N LYS A 24 -17.51 5.40 -23.79
CA LYS A 24 -17.37 4.57 -24.99
C LYS A 24 -16.35 3.44 -24.82
N GLU A 25 -15.27 3.72 -24.10
CA GLU A 25 -14.19 2.79 -23.81
C GLU A 25 -13.55 3.16 -22.46
N VAL A 26 -13.14 2.15 -21.69
CA VAL A 26 -12.47 2.35 -20.40
C VAL A 26 -11.30 1.39 -20.30
N MET A 27 -10.09 1.96 -20.26
CA MET A 27 -8.85 1.25 -19.97
C MET A 27 -8.42 1.48 -18.52
N THR A 28 -7.83 0.46 -17.93
CA THR A 28 -7.40 0.42 -16.53
C THR A 28 -5.89 0.25 -16.43
N ALA A 29 -5.28 0.96 -15.49
CA ALA A 29 -3.85 0.94 -15.28
C ALA A 29 -3.53 0.99 -13.78
N ALA A 30 -2.49 0.27 -13.37
CA ALA A 30 -1.92 0.37 -12.03
C ALA A 30 -0.38 0.32 -12.03
N LEU A 31 0.26 0.88 -11.00
CA LEU A 31 1.71 0.72 -10.86
C LEU A 31 2.07 -0.72 -10.47
N CYS A 32 1.35 -1.27 -9.48
CA CYS A 32 1.56 -2.61 -8.94
C CYS A 32 0.32 -3.49 -9.14
N PHE A 33 0.51 -4.69 -9.69
CA PHE A 33 -0.53 -5.72 -9.78
C PHE A 33 -0.20 -6.91 -8.86
N LYS A 34 -1.20 -7.39 -8.09
CA LYS A 34 -1.05 -8.61 -7.30
C LYS A 34 -1.80 -9.78 -7.96
N PRO A 35 -1.16 -10.95 -8.17
CA PRO A 35 -1.77 -12.10 -8.86
C PRO A 35 -3.01 -12.69 -8.20
N ARG A 36 -3.22 -12.38 -6.91
CA ARG A 36 -4.40 -12.81 -6.13
C ARG A 36 -5.66 -12.01 -6.46
N SER A 37 -5.54 -10.94 -7.24
CA SER A 37 -6.67 -10.09 -7.57
C SER A 37 -7.67 -10.81 -8.47
N VAL A 38 -8.96 -10.52 -8.28
CA VAL A 38 -10.03 -11.00 -9.16
C VAL A 38 -10.15 -10.20 -10.45
N PHE A 39 -9.36 -9.14 -10.60
CA PHE A 39 -9.41 -8.21 -11.73
C PHE A 39 -7.98 -7.93 -12.23
N VAL A 40 -7.74 -8.18 -13.51
CA VAL A 40 -6.46 -7.88 -14.17
C VAL A 40 -6.60 -6.56 -14.92
N PRO A 41 -5.73 -5.56 -14.67
CA PRO A 41 -5.79 -4.30 -15.41
C PRO A 41 -5.31 -4.46 -16.85
N ASP A 42 -5.68 -3.52 -17.70
CA ASP A 42 -5.19 -3.47 -19.09
C ASP A 42 -3.68 -3.16 -19.14
N PHE A 43 -3.17 -2.38 -18.18
CA PHE A 43 -1.75 -2.05 -18.03
C PHE A 43 -1.28 -2.15 -16.58
N TYR A 44 -0.06 -2.65 -16.36
CA TYR A 44 0.60 -2.55 -15.05
C TYR A 44 2.11 -2.35 -15.17
N GLY A 45 2.70 -1.67 -14.19
CA GLY A 45 4.14 -1.42 -14.15
C GLY A 45 4.94 -2.66 -13.74
N PHE A 46 4.49 -3.35 -12.69
CA PHE A 46 5.09 -4.60 -12.24
C PHE A 46 4.09 -5.49 -11.49
N GLU A 47 4.42 -6.78 -11.40
CA GLU A 47 3.66 -7.78 -10.66
C GLU A 47 4.40 -8.21 -9.40
N THR A 48 3.71 -8.35 -8.26
CA THR A 48 4.30 -8.94 -7.04
C THR A 48 3.25 -9.58 -6.13
N LYS A 49 3.68 -10.57 -5.35
CA LYS A 49 2.88 -11.16 -4.26
C LYS A 49 3.16 -10.47 -2.91
N SER A 50 4.21 -9.67 -2.83
CA SER A 50 4.64 -9.03 -1.59
C SER A 50 3.79 -7.81 -1.27
N TRP A 51 3.87 -7.38 0.00
CA TRP A 51 3.41 -6.05 0.39
C TRP A 51 4.30 -4.98 -0.26
N VAL A 52 3.69 -3.93 -0.80
CA VAL A 52 4.38 -2.79 -1.39
C VAL A 52 4.15 -1.60 -0.46
N ILE A 53 5.19 -0.81 -0.25
CA ILE A 53 5.12 0.43 0.52
C ILE A 53 5.53 1.54 -0.42
N PHE A 54 4.58 2.39 -0.82
CA PHE A 54 4.89 3.52 -1.68
C PHE A 54 5.50 4.68 -0.88
N PRO A 55 6.31 5.55 -1.52
CA PRO A 55 6.93 6.67 -0.82
C PRO A 55 5.95 7.61 -0.10
N HIS A 56 4.72 7.75 -0.63
CA HIS A 56 3.68 8.59 -0.05
C HIS A 56 2.94 7.93 1.12
N GLU A 57 3.14 6.63 1.36
CA GLU A 57 2.50 5.86 2.44
C GLU A 57 3.38 5.70 3.68
N ASN A 58 4.66 6.12 3.63
CA ASN A 58 5.63 5.88 4.71
C ASN A 58 5.10 6.26 6.09
N ARG A 59 4.42 7.40 6.21
CA ARG A 59 3.81 7.84 7.48
C ARG A 59 2.80 6.81 7.99
N GLU A 60 1.81 6.48 7.16
CA GLU A 60 0.73 5.56 7.52
C GLU A 60 1.30 4.18 7.84
N PHE A 61 2.22 3.68 7.01
CA PHE A 61 2.87 2.41 7.22
C PHE A 61 3.62 2.35 8.57
N ILE A 62 4.38 3.40 8.92
CA ILE A 62 5.12 3.46 10.18
C ILE A 62 4.13 3.50 11.37
N GLU A 63 3.15 4.41 11.34
CA GLU A 63 2.19 4.59 12.44
C GLU A 63 1.37 3.31 12.68
N CYS A 64 0.84 2.69 11.61
CA CYS A 64 0.04 1.46 11.69
C CYS A 64 0.88 0.25 12.11
N SER A 65 2.06 0.06 11.51
CA SER A 65 2.93 -1.07 11.86
C SER A 65 3.47 -0.96 13.28
N TYR A 66 3.81 0.25 13.74
CA TYR A 66 4.23 0.49 15.12
C TYR A 66 3.14 0.09 16.11
N LYS A 67 1.90 0.58 15.91
CA LYS A 67 0.76 0.25 16.78
C LYS A 67 0.48 -1.25 16.79
N MET A 68 0.52 -1.90 15.63
CA MET A 68 0.31 -3.35 15.50
C MET A 68 1.40 -4.18 16.19
N TRP A 69 2.67 -3.80 16.09
CA TRP A 69 3.76 -4.55 16.70
C TRP A 69 3.89 -4.26 18.20
N SER A 70 3.65 -3.02 18.61
CA SER A 70 3.62 -2.63 20.02
C SER A 70 2.50 -3.35 20.78
N SER A 71 1.30 -3.48 20.19
CA SER A 71 0.21 -4.26 20.81
C SER A 71 0.51 -5.76 20.93
N LYS A 72 1.46 -6.27 20.15
CA LYS A 72 1.98 -7.65 20.24
C LYS A 72 3.16 -7.77 21.21
N GLY A 73 3.50 -6.71 21.95
CA GLY A 73 4.57 -6.70 22.95
C GLY A 73 5.98 -6.65 22.37
N ILE A 74 6.14 -6.26 21.11
CA ILE A 74 7.47 -6.13 20.49
C ILE A 74 8.10 -4.82 20.97
N GLU A 75 9.35 -4.89 21.44
CA GLU A 75 10.09 -3.73 21.91
C GLU A 75 10.37 -2.70 20.79
N ASN A 76 10.41 -1.43 21.17
CA ASN A 76 10.60 -0.31 20.24
C ASN A 76 11.91 -0.40 19.46
N GLU A 77 12.99 -0.89 20.08
CA GLU A 77 14.29 -1.05 19.42
C GLU A 77 14.23 -2.11 18.29
N GLU A 78 13.49 -3.20 18.51
CA GLU A 78 13.28 -4.24 17.50
C GLU A 78 12.37 -3.73 16.37
N ILE A 79 11.32 -2.97 16.69
CA ILE A 79 10.48 -2.31 15.68
C ILE A 79 11.31 -1.37 14.79
N ARG A 80 12.19 -0.58 15.41
CA ARG A 80 13.09 0.34 14.70
C ARG A 80 14.02 -0.42 13.75
N LYS A 81 14.63 -1.52 14.20
CA LYS A 81 15.47 -2.39 13.37
C LYS A 81 14.71 -2.93 12.15
N ARG A 82 13.44 -3.31 12.31
CA ARG A 82 12.60 -3.76 11.19
C ARG A 82 12.39 -2.66 10.15
N PHE A 83 12.09 -1.44 10.58
CA PHE A 83 11.92 -0.31 9.65
C PHE A 83 13.20 0.03 8.90
N LEU A 84 14.37 -0.01 9.58
CA LEU A 84 15.66 0.17 8.93
C LEU A 84 15.95 -0.93 7.90
N LYS A 85 15.63 -2.19 8.24
CA LYS A 85 15.78 -3.34 7.31
C LYS A 85 14.88 -3.23 6.09
N ILE A 86 13.68 -2.69 6.24
CA ILE A 86 12.74 -2.42 5.13
C ILE A 86 13.26 -1.30 4.21
N GLY A 87 14.17 -0.44 4.71
CA GLY A 87 14.76 0.65 3.95
C GLY A 87 14.00 1.97 4.07
N LEU A 88 13.23 2.17 5.15
CA LEU A 88 12.52 3.45 5.36
C LEU A 88 13.51 4.56 5.76
N PRO A 89 13.24 5.83 5.38
CA PRO A 89 14.13 6.94 5.72
C PRO A 89 14.22 7.16 7.24
N VAL A 90 15.44 7.17 7.78
CA VAL A 90 15.71 7.29 9.23
C VAL A 90 14.97 8.47 9.86
N LYS A 91 15.02 9.65 9.23
CA LYS A 91 14.34 10.85 9.73
C LYS A 91 12.82 10.67 9.88
N GLN A 92 12.20 9.90 8.99
CA GLN A 92 10.76 9.62 9.04
C GLN A 92 10.44 8.59 10.13
N ILE A 93 11.28 7.56 10.29
CA ILE A 93 11.14 6.56 11.35
C ILE A 93 11.10 7.25 12.72
N GLU A 94 12.13 8.06 13.03
CA GLU A 94 12.22 8.74 14.34
C GLU A 94 11.03 9.68 14.59
N TYR A 95 10.63 10.45 13.58
CA TYR A 95 9.54 11.41 13.71
C TYR A 95 8.19 10.73 13.91
N PHE A 96 7.85 9.72 13.09
CA PHE A 96 6.54 9.08 13.12
C PHE A 96 6.41 8.05 14.24
N MET A 97 7.48 7.36 14.66
CA MET A 97 7.44 6.50 15.85
C MET A 97 7.12 7.31 17.11
N THR A 98 7.75 8.49 17.27
CA THR A 98 7.47 9.38 18.42
C THR A 98 6.02 9.85 18.44
N LYS A 99 5.41 10.09 17.27
CA LYS A 99 3.99 10.45 17.17
C LYS A 99 3.06 9.28 17.42
N ALA A 100 3.42 8.09 16.95
CA ALA A 100 2.60 6.89 17.09
C ALA A 100 2.55 6.36 18.54
N ALA A 101 3.53 6.72 19.36
CA ALA A 101 3.60 6.37 20.78
C ALA A 101 2.78 7.28 21.70
N LYS A 102 2.24 8.39 21.18
CA LYS A 102 1.29 9.28 21.89
C LYS A 102 -0.14 8.83 21.64
#